data_AF-A0A6C8YEI3-F1
#
_entry.id   AF-A0A6C8YEI3-F1
#
_cell.length_a   1.000
_cell.length_b   1.000
_cell.length_c   1.000
_cell.angle_alpha   90.00
_cell.angle_beta   90.00
_cell.angle_gamma   90.00
#
_symmetry.space_group_name_H-M   'P 1'
#
loop_
_entity.id
_entity.type
_entity.pdbx_description
1 polymer ?
#
loop_
_entity_poly.entity_id
_entity_poly.type
_entity_poly.pdbx_seq_one_letter_code
_entity_poly.pdbx_strand_id
1 'polypeptide(L)'
;MFESKINPLWQSFILAVQEEVKPALGCTEPISLALAAAAAAAELDGTVERIDAWVSPNLMKNGMGVTVPGTGMVGLPIAAALGALGGDAKAGLEVLKDASAKAVADAKAMLAAGHVAVMLQEPCNDILFSRAKVYSGDSWACVTIVGDHTNIVRIETNKGVVFTQADNAQGEEKTSPLEVLSHTSLEEILAFVNAVPFDAIRFILDAARLNGALSQEGLRGSWGLHIGSTLAKQCDRGLLAKDLSTAILIRTSAASDARMGGATLPAMSNSGSGNQGITATVPVMVVAEHVGADDERLARALMLSHLGAIYIHHQLPRLSALCAATTAAMGAAAGMAWLIDGRYDTIAMAISSMIGDVSGMICDGASNSCAMKVSTSASAAWKAVLMALDDTAVTGNEGIVAHNVEQSISNLCSLACRSMQQTDKQIIEIMASKAH
;
A
#
# COMPACT_ATOMS: atom_id res chain seq x y z
N MET A 1 -3.38 36.26 -18.32
CA MET A 1 -2.96 35.18 -17.42
C MET A 1 -2.52 34.05 -18.33
N PHE A 2 -1.21 33.91 -18.57
CA PHE A 2 -0.71 32.83 -19.41
C PHE A 2 -0.78 31.56 -18.56
N GLU A 3 -1.76 30.70 -18.80
CA GLU A 3 -1.68 29.32 -18.32
C GLU A 3 -0.41 28.72 -18.92
N SER A 4 0.64 28.56 -18.10
CA SER A 4 1.80 27.80 -18.55
C SER A 4 1.31 26.37 -18.75
N LYS A 5 1.20 25.93 -20.00
CA LYS A 5 0.90 24.53 -20.31
C LYS A 5 1.95 23.66 -19.63
N ILE A 6 1.53 22.89 -18.62
CA ILE A 6 2.37 21.91 -17.95
C ILE A 6 2.89 20.93 -19.01
N ASN A 7 4.17 20.56 -18.91
CA ASN A 7 4.77 19.56 -19.79
C ASN A 7 3.89 18.28 -19.79
N PRO A 8 3.50 17.73 -20.95
CA PRO A 8 2.65 16.53 -21.01
C PRO A 8 3.18 15.35 -20.18
N LEU A 9 4.50 15.14 -20.14
CA LEU A 9 5.13 14.10 -19.33
C LEU A 9 4.87 14.33 -17.83
N TRP A 10 5.00 15.57 -17.37
CA TRP A 10 4.76 15.94 -15.98
C TRP A 10 3.29 15.82 -15.59
N GLN A 11 2.38 16.10 -16.52
CA GLN A 11 0.96 15.85 -16.31
C GLN A 11 0.69 14.36 -16.10
N SER A 12 1.33 13.47 -16.87
CA SER A 12 1.22 12.03 -16.67
C SER A 12 1.78 11.58 -15.32
N PHE A 13 2.89 12.15 -14.85
CA PHE A 13 3.41 11.88 -13.51
C PHE A 13 2.45 12.29 -12.40
N ILE A 14 1.82 13.46 -12.52
CA ILE A 14 0.80 13.91 -11.56
C ILE A 14 -0.38 12.92 -11.53
N LEU A 15 -0.86 12.50 -12.70
CA LEU A 15 -1.96 11.53 -12.80
C LEU A 15 -1.57 10.16 -12.23
N ALA A 16 -0.35 9.68 -12.46
CA ALA A 16 0.16 8.45 -11.87
C ALA A 16 0.17 8.49 -10.34
N VAL A 17 0.63 9.61 -9.75
CA VAL A 17 0.61 9.79 -8.30
C VAL A 17 -0.83 9.89 -7.78
N GLN A 18 -1.71 10.64 -8.44
CA GLN A 18 -3.12 10.74 -8.04
C GLN A 18 -3.85 9.38 -8.11
N GLU A 19 -3.45 8.51 -9.04
CA GLU A 19 -4.03 7.19 -9.18
C GLU A 19 -3.59 6.23 -8.06
N GLU A 20 -2.33 6.29 -7.65
CA GLU A 20 -1.73 5.32 -6.72
C GLU A 20 -1.61 5.82 -5.26
N VAL A 21 -1.74 7.13 -5.03
CA VAL A 21 -1.68 7.79 -3.72
C VAL A 21 -3.06 8.27 -3.32
N LYS A 22 -3.84 7.37 -2.71
CA LYS A 22 -5.23 7.59 -2.31
C LYS A 22 -5.43 7.21 -0.83
N PRO A 23 -6.41 7.82 -0.13
CA PRO A 23 -6.80 7.36 1.20
C PRO A 23 -7.29 5.91 1.16
N ALA A 24 -6.83 5.09 2.11
CA ALA A 24 -7.26 3.70 2.27
C ALA A 24 -7.44 3.36 3.75
N LEU A 25 -8.57 2.72 4.08
CA LEU A 25 -8.88 2.29 5.45
C LEU A 25 -8.54 0.82 5.64
N GLY A 26 -7.61 0.50 6.52
CA GLY A 26 -7.13 -0.89 6.72
C GLY A 26 -6.25 -1.41 5.58
N CYS A 27 -6.13 -2.73 5.46
CA CYS A 27 -5.44 -3.38 4.35
C CYS A 27 -6.37 -3.54 3.14
N THR A 28 -5.84 -3.31 1.94
CA THR A 28 -6.64 -3.24 0.72
C THR A 28 -7.15 -4.60 0.28
N GLU A 29 -6.47 -5.71 0.61
CA GLU A 29 -6.91 -7.05 0.23
C GLU A 29 -8.21 -7.48 0.93
N PRO A 30 -8.36 -7.38 2.27
CA PRO A 30 -9.67 -7.54 2.91
C PRO A 30 -10.71 -6.54 2.42
N ILE A 31 -10.30 -5.29 2.14
CA ILE A 31 -11.20 -4.24 1.66
C ILE A 31 -11.73 -4.52 0.25
N SER A 32 -10.93 -5.12 -0.64
CA SER A 32 -11.36 -5.60 -1.96
C SER A 32 -12.49 -6.63 -1.82
N LEU A 33 -12.34 -7.58 -0.90
CA LEU A 33 -13.40 -8.56 -0.64
C LEU A 33 -14.63 -7.93 0.04
N ALA A 34 -14.43 -6.98 0.96
CA ALA A 34 -15.52 -6.24 1.58
C ALA A 34 -16.30 -5.40 0.55
N LEU A 35 -15.61 -4.79 -0.41
CA LEU A 35 -16.20 -4.04 -1.52
C LEU A 35 -17.01 -4.95 -2.44
N ALA A 36 -16.49 -6.12 -2.80
CA ALA A 36 -17.25 -7.12 -3.55
C ALA A 36 -18.53 -7.53 -2.79
N ALA A 37 -18.44 -7.74 -1.48
CA ALA A 37 -19.57 -8.13 -0.65
C ALA A 37 -20.61 -6.99 -0.51
N ALA A 38 -20.16 -5.75 -0.31
CA ALA A 38 -21.02 -4.56 -0.24
C ALA A 38 -21.75 -4.32 -1.57
N ALA A 39 -21.01 -4.42 -2.70
CA ALA A 39 -21.59 -4.28 -4.03
C ALA A 39 -22.60 -5.40 -4.32
N ALA A 40 -22.32 -6.65 -3.93
CA ALA A 40 -23.29 -7.74 -4.08
C ALA A 40 -24.53 -7.53 -3.21
N ALA A 41 -24.38 -7.08 -1.96
CA ALA A 41 -25.50 -6.78 -1.08
C ALA A 41 -26.38 -5.65 -1.62
N ALA A 42 -25.80 -4.65 -2.29
CA ALA A 42 -26.53 -3.54 -2.90
C ALA A 42 -27.45 -3.95 -4.07
N GLU A 43 -27.24 -5.13 -4.66
CA GLU A 43 -28.08 -5.69 -5.72
C GLU A 43 -29.26 -6.52 -5.19
N LEU A 44 -29.37 -6.67 -3.86
CA LEU A 44 -30.40 -7.50 -3.22
C LEU A 44 -31.41 -6.67 -2.45
N ASP A 45 -32.67 -7.11 -2.53
CA ASP A 45 -33.72 -6.69 -1.61
C ASP A 45 -33.71 -7.64 -0.39
N GLY A 46 -33.70 -7.09 0.83
CA GLY A 46 -33.81 -7.86 2.08
C GLY A 46 -32.53 -7.95 2.90
N THR A 47 -32.55 -8.80 3.93
CA THR A 47 -31.43 -8.96 4.86
C THR A 47 -30.46 -10.02 4.35
N VAL A 48 -29.17 -9.74 4.40
CA VAL A 48 -28.14 -10.71 4.05
C VAL A 48 -28.11 -11.84 5.08
N GLU A 49 -28.25 -13.08 4.61
CA GLU A 49 -28.31 -14.28 5.46
C GLU A 49 -27.05 -15.15 5.34
N ARG A 50 -26.37 -15.12 4.19
CA ARG A 50 -25.18 -15.95 3.92
C ARG A 50 -24.24 -15.28 2.92
N ILE A 51 -22.95 -15.58 3.04
CA ILE A 51 -21.89 -15.13 2.14
C ILE A 51 -20.98 -16.30 1.78
N ASP A 52 -20.85 -16.58 0.48
CA ASP A 52 -19.81 -17.46 -0.06
C ASP A 52 -18.81 -16.60 -0.84
N ALA A 53 -17.52 -16.68 -0.51
CA ALA A 53 -16.48 -15.87 -1.13
C ALA A 53 -15.32 -16.71 -1.65
N TRP A 54 -14.69 -16.23 -2.73
CA TRP A 54 -13.51 -16.84 -3.33
C TRP A 54 -12.45 -15.79 -3.60
N VAL A 55 -11.19 -16.09 -3.31
CA VAL A 55 -10.08 -15.16 -3.49
C VAL A 55 -8.88 -15.84 -4.15
N SER A 56 -8.01 -15.06 -4.81
CA SER A 56 -6.73 -15.57 -5.30
C SER A 56 -5.82 -16.00 -4.14
N PRO A 57 -4.85 -16.91 -4.37
CA PRO A 57 -3.87 -17.30 -3.36
C PRO A 57 -3.10 -16.11 -2.76
N ASN A 58 -2.72 -15.13 -3.59
CA ASN A 58 -2.02 -13.93 -3.13
C ASN A 58 -2.92 -13.01 -2.27
N LEU A 59 -4.19 -12.85 -2.62
CA LEU A 59 -5.14 -12.08 -1.82
C LEU A 59 -5.40 -12.80 -0.49
N MET A 60 -5.56 -14.13 -0.51
CA MET A 60 -5.66 -14.94 0.71
C MET A 60 -4.45 -14.71 1.63
N LYS A 61 -3.23 -14.85 1.10
CA LYS A 61 -1.96 -14.59 1.81
C LYS A 61 -1.99 -13.24 2.51
N ASN A 62 -2.35 -12.18 1.77
CA ASN A 62 -2.30 -10.82 2.30
C ASN A 62 -3.49 -10.45 3.20
N GLY A 63 -4.64 -11.10 3.05
CA GLY A 63 -5.85 -10.78 3.80
C GLY A 63 -6.10 -11.62 5.04
N MET A 64 -5.40 -12.75 5.22
CA MET A 64 -5.72 -13.71 6.29
C MET A 64 -5.30 -13.25 7.69
N GLY A 65 -4.15 -12.59 7.82
CA GLY A 65 -3.52 -12.29 9.12
C GLY A 65 -3.73 -10.87 9.65
N VAL A 66 -4.58 -10.06 9.00
CA VAL A 66 -4.68 -8.63 9.29
C VAL A 66 -5.98 -8.26 10.00
N THR A 67 -5.88 -7.31 10.93
CA THR A 67 -7.02 -6.73 11.65
C THR A 67 -7.91 -5.94 10.70
N VAL A 68 -9.22 -6.17 10.76
CA VAL A 68 -10.20 -5.37 10.00
C VAL A 68 -10.62 -4.16 10.85
N PRO A 69 -10.51 -2.92 10.31
CA PRO A 69 -10.73 -1.68 11.06
C PRO A 69 -12.03 -1.66 11.87
N GLY A 70 -11.94 -1.23 13.13
CA GLY A 70 -13.10 -1.10 14.03
C GLY A 70 -13.71 -2.42 14.53
N THR A 71 -13.30 -3.58 14.00
CA THR A 71 -13.89 -4.87 14.39
C THR A 71 -13.18 -5.55 15.56
N GLY A 72 -11.88 -5.30 15.73
CA GLY A 72 -11.03 -6.06 16.66
C GLY A 72 -10.84 -7.54 16.28
N MET A 73 -11.23 -7.93 15.06
CA MET A 73 -11.07 -9.28 14.52
C MET A 73 -10.13 -9.24 13.32
N VAL A 74 -9.58 -10.41 12.98
CA VAL A 74 -8.64 -10.58 11.88
C VAL A 74 -9.27 -11.39 10.74
N GLY A 75 -8.85 -11.09 9.51
CA GLY A 75 -9.07 -11.96 8.36
C GLY A 75 -10.20 -11.58 7.41
N LEU A 76 -10.21 -12.27 6.27
CA LEU A 76 -11.18 -12.09 5.18
C LEU A 76 -12.65 -12.33 5.56
N PRO A 77 -13.01 -13.33 6.40
CA PRO A 77 -14.42 -13.58 6.72
C PRO A 77 -15.13 -12.38 7.37
N ILE A 78 -14.49 -11.73 8.35
CA ILE A 78 -15.07 -10.54 8.99
C ILE A 78 -15.13 -9.34 8.04
N ALA A 79 -14.17 -9.20 7.13
CA ALA A 79 -14.21 -8.15 6.10
C ALA A 79 -15.41 -8.34 5.15
N ALA A 80 -15.64 -9.56 4.66
CA ALA A 80 -16.77 -9.88 3.80
C ALA A 80 -18.12 -9.64 4.49
N ALA A 81 -18.25 -10.12 5.74
CA ALA A 81 -19.45 -9.93 6.56
C ALA A 81 -19.76 -8.45 6.81
N LEU A 82 -18.75 -7.68 7.24
CA LEU A 82 -18.94 -6.27 7.52
C LEU A 82 -19.23 -5.47 6.24
N GLY A 83 -18.57 -5.82 5.12
CA GLY A 83 -18.84 -5.22 3.82
C GLY A 83 -20.30 -5.41 3.39
N ALA A 84 -20.83 -6.64 3.47
CA ALA A 84 -22.22 -6.92 3.09
C ALA A 84 -23.27 -6.25 4.00
N LEU A 85 -22.97 -6.09 5.30
CA LEU A 85 -23.95 -5.60 6.29
C LEU A 85 -23.88 -4.10 6.58
N GLY A 86 -22.76 -3.46 6.29
CA GLY A 86 -22.55 -2.06 6.64
C GLY A 86 -21.52 -1.32 5.79
N GLY A 87 -21.08 -1.89 4.66
CA GLY A 87 -20.17 -1.23 3.74
C GLY A 87 -20.87 -0.32 2.73
N ASP A 88 -20.21 0.75 2.33
CA ASP A 88 -20.65 1.60 1.21
C ASP A 88 -20.01 1.11 -0.10
N ALA A 89 -20.82 0.48 -0.95
CA ALA A 89 -20.41 -0.05 -2.26
C ALA A 89 -19.78 0.99 -3.21
N LYS A 90 -19.96 2.28 -2.95
CA LYS A 90 -19.41 3.39 -3.78
C LYS A 90 -18.15 4.02 -3.21
N ALA A 91 -17.73 3.65 -2.00
CA ALA A 91 -16.60 4.28 -1.31
C ALA A 91 -15.23 3.67 -1.66
N GLY A 92 -15.17 2.68 -2.56
CA GLY A 92 -13.90 2.08 -3.01
C GLY A 92 -13.07 1.52 -1.85
N LEU A 93 -11.83 2.02 -1.68
CA LEU A 93 -10.93 1.61 -0.58
C LEU A 93 -11.35 2.11 0.82
N GLU A 94 -12.39 2.93 0.90
CA GLU A 94 -12.99 3.40 2.15
C GLU A 94 -14.35 2.73 2.44
N VAL A 95 -14.69 1.59 1.80
CA VAL A 95 -15.97 0.84 1.96
C VAL A 95 -16.43 0.66 3.41
N LEU A 96 -15.50 0.53 4.38
CA LEU A 96 -15.82 0.28 5.80
C LEU A 96 -15.80 1.54 6.69
N LYS A 97 -15.59 2.73 6.13
CA LYS A 97 -15.37 3.97 6.90
C LYS A 97 -16.52 4.35 7.82
N ASP A 98 -17.75 4.22 7.31
CA ASP A 98 -18.97 4.59 8.03
C ASP A 98 -19.72 3.38 8.61
N ALA A 99 -19.03 2.24 8.72
CA ALA A 99 -19.61 1.02 9.27
C ALA A 99 -20.03 1.22 10.74
N SER A 100 -21.33 1.03 11.00
CA SER A 100 -21.89 1.26 12.35
C SER A 100 -21.49 0.16 13.34
N ALA A 101 -21.49 0.50 14.64
CA ALA A 101 -21.27 -0.48 15.71
C ALA A 101 -22.28 -1.65 15.66
N LYS A 102 -23.51 -1.39 15.19
CA LYS A 102 -24.52 -2.42 14.97
C LYS A 102 -24.09 -3.37 13.83
N ALA A 103 -23.68 -2.83 12.68
CA ALA A 103 -23.20 -3.65 11.56
C ALA A 103 -21.98 -4.51 11.95
N VAL A 104 -21.08 -3.98 12.80
CA VAL A 104 -19.98 -4.75 13.38
C VAL A 104 -20.49 -5.90 14.25
N ALA A 105 -21.47 -5.66 15.12
CA ALA A 105 -22.04 -6.70 15.96
C ALA A 105 -22.75 -7.79 15.12
N ASP A 106 -23.52 -7.37 14.10
CA ASP A 106 -24.25 -8.27 13.21
C ASP A 106 -23.29 -9.12 12.36
N ALA A 107 -22.20 -8.53 11.85
CA ALA A 107 -21.14 -9.24 11.13
C ALA A 107 -20.47 -10.31 11.99
N LYS A 108 -20.20 -10.00 13.27
CA LYS A 108 -19.66 -10.98 14.23
C LYS A 108 -20.63 -12.12 14.50
N ALA A 109 -21.91 -11.81 14.64
CA ALA A 109 -22.95 -12.82 14.83
C ALA A 109 -23.09 -13.75 13.62
N MET A 110 -23.04 -13.19 12.40
CA MET A 110 -23.08 -13.96 11.15
C MET A 110 -21.91 -14.95 11.03
N LEU A 111 -20.71 -14.52 11.44
CA LEU A 111 -19.55 -15.42 11.50
C LEU A 111 -19.72 -16.54 12.52
N ALA A 112 -20.16 -16.20 13.74
CA ALA A 112 -20.36 -17.19 14.80
C ALA A 112 -21.42 -18.24 14.42
N ALA A 113 -22.39 -17.87 13.59
CA ALA A 113 -23.41 -18.77 13.06
C ALA A 113 -22.92 -19.64 11.87
N GLY A 114 -21.68 -19.44 11.39
CA GLY A 114 -21.12 -20.20 10.27
C GLY A 114 -21.71 -19.82 8.90
N HIS A 115 -22.23 -18.59 8.77
CA HIS A 115 -22.87 -18.12 7.54
C HIS A 115 -21.93 -17.41 6.56
N VAL A 116 -20.62 -17.49 6.79
CA VAL A 116 -19.59 -16.91 5.91
C VAL A 116 -18.55 -17.96 5.61
N ALA A 117 -18.33 -18.23 4.33
CA ALA A 117 -17.26 -19.10 3.84
C ALA A 117 -16.34 -18.30 2.92
N VAL A 118 -15.02 -18.39 3.14
CA VAL A 118 -14.01 -17.82 2.24
C VAL A 118 -13.11 -18.95 1.76
N MET A 119 -13.01 -19.12 0.45
CA MET A 119 -12.31 -20.21 -0.22
C MET A 119 -11.25 -19.68 -1.18
N LEU A 120 -10.30 -20.53 -1.57
CA LEU A 120 -9.44 -20.25 -2.70
C LEU A 120 -10.23 -20.43 -4.00
N GLN A 121 -10.01 -19.51 -4.95
CA GLN A 121 -10.45 -19.70 -6.33
C GLN A 121 -9.51 -20.70 -7.01
N GLU A 122 -10.06 -21.82 -7.50
CA GLU A 122 -9.28 -22.85 -8.19
C GLU A 122 -10.00 -23.30 -9.48
N PRO A 123 -9.34 -23.24 -10.66
CA PRO A 123 -8.07 -22.56 -10.91
C PRO A 123 -8.22 -21.03 -10.78
N CYS A 124 -7.12 -20.33 -10.47
CA CYS A 124 -7.03 -18.86 -10.48
C CYS A 124 -5.72 -18.44 -11.13
N ASN A 125 -5.83 -17.75 -12.26
CA ASN A 125 -4.66 -17.22 -12.99
C ASN A 125 -4.38 -15.75 -12.62
N ASP A 126 -5.35 -15.09 -11.98
CA ASP A 126 -5.25 -13.68 -11.60
C ASP A 126 -4.53 -13.54 -10.26
N ILE A 127 -3.52 -12.66 -10.23
CA ILE A 127 -2.78 -12.34 -9.00
C ILE A 127 -3.72 -11.75 -7.96
N LEU A 128 -4.59 -10.82 -8.37
CA LEU A 128 -5.61 -10.21 -7.51
C LEU A 128 -6.99 -10.60 -8.02
N PHE A 129 -7.69 -11.40 -7.22
CA PHE A 129 -9.06 -11.83 -7.49
C PHE A 129 -9.85 -11.86 -6.18
N SER A 130 -11.03 -11.24 -6.17
CA SER A 130 -12.02 -11.45 -5.12
C SER A 130 -13.42 -11.57 -5.72
N ARG A 131 -14.15 -12.59 -5.31
CA ARG A 131 -15.56 -12.80 -5.65
C ARG A 131 -16.35 -13.01 -4.38
N ALA A 132 -17.43 -12.26 -4.21
CA ALA A 132 -18.37 -12.44 -3.11
C ALA A 132 -19.76 -12.71 -3.65
N LYS A 133 -20.36 -13.80 -3.20
CA LYS A 133 -21.76 -14.16 -3.47
C LYS A 133 -22.55 -14.04 -2.18
N VAL A 134 -23.54 -13.18 -2.20
CA VAL A 134 -24.37 -12.80 -1.06
C VAL A 134 -25.80 -13.33 -1.29
N TYR A 135 -26.44 -13.82 -0.23
CA TYR A 135 -27.78 -14.42 -0.29
C TYR A 135 -28.77 -13.69 0.64
N SER A 136 -30.01 -13.56 0.17
CA SER A 136 -31.18 -13.04 0.91
C SER A 136 -32.39 -13.92 0.54
N GLY A 137 -32.76 -14.86 1.41
CA GLY A 137 -33.72 -15.92 1.09
C GLY A 137 -33.32 -16.72 -0.16
N ASP A 138 -34.22 -16.81 -1.13
CA ASP A 138 -33.98 -17.49 -2.42
C ASP A 138 -33.21 -16.63 -3.45
N SER A 139 -32.97 -15.35 -3.14
CA SER A 139 -32.26 -14.42 -4.02
C SER A 139 -30.76 -14.39 -3.73
N TRP A 140 -29.96 -14.15 -4.77
CA TRP A 140 -28.52 -14.00 -4.64
C TRP A 140 -27.97 -12.99 -5.64
N ALA A 141 -26.86 -12.37 -5.24
CA ALA A 141 -26.05 -11.50 -6.07
C ALA A 141 -24.57 -11.87 -5.90
N CYS A 142 -23.78 -11.73 -6.95
CA CYS A 142 -22.39 -12.12 -7.00
C CYS A 142 -21.58 -11.04 -7.73
N VAL A 143 -20.54 -10.53 -7.07
CA VAL A 143 -19.65 -9.51 -7.64
C VAL A 143 -18.23 -10.07 -7.71
N THR A 144 -17.57 -9.83 -8.85
CA THR A 144 -16.18 -10.22 -9.09
C THR A 144 -15.31 -8.99 -9.35
N ILE A 145 -14.18 -8.90 -8.64
CA ILE A 145 -13.13 -7.89 -8.78
C ILE A 145 -11.84 -8.58 -9.21
N VAL A 146 -11.17 -8.01 -10.22
CA VAL A 146 -9.94 -8.59 -10.82
C VAL A 146 -8.93 -7.50 -11.18
N GLY A 147 -7.65 -7.80 -10.97
CA GLY A 147 -6.51 -6.99 -11.43
C GLY A 147 -6.19 -5.81 -10.51
N ASP A 148 -7.19 -5.01 -10.15
CA ASP A 148 -7.08 -3.93 -9.15
C ASP A 148 -8.10 -4.13 -8.02
N HIS A 149 -7.79 -3.62 -6.82
CA HIS A 149 -8.60 -3.77 -5.61
C HIS A 149 -10.02 -3.20 -5.71
N THR A 150 -10.29 -2.34 -6.69
CA THR A 150 -11.60 -1.71 -6.89
C THR A 150 -12.23 -1.98 -8.25
N ASN A 151 -11.54 -2.72 -9.13
CA ASN A 151 -11.99 -2.97 -10.50
C ASN A 151 -13.03 -4.09 -10.56
N ILE A 152 -14.30 -3.73 -10.38
CA ILE A 152 -15.43 -4.65 -10.58
C ILE A 152 -15.51 -5.01 -12.07
N VAL A 153 -15.36 -6.30 -12.38
CA VAL A 153 -15.39 -6.81 -13.76
C VAL A 153 -16.72 -7.47 -14.12
N ARG A 154 -17.48 -7.92 -13.12
CA ARG A 154 -18.72 -8.66 -13.32
C ARG A 154 -19.67 -8.56 -12.12
N ILE A 155 -20.96 -8.38 -12.40
CA ILE A 155 -22.06 -8.45 -11.43
C ILE A 155 -23.13 -9.40 -11.98
N GLU A 156 -23.55 -10.37 -11.17
CA GLU A 156 -24.54 -11.38 -11.52
C GLU A 156 -25.59 -11.50 -10.42
N THR A 157 -26.84 -11.73 -10.81
CA THR A 157 -27.93 -12.01 -9.87
C THR A 157 -28.66 -13.28 -10.28
N ASN A 158 -29.64 -13.70 -9.49
CA ASN A 158 -30.61 -14.74 -9.88
C ASN A 158 -31.33 -14.46 -11.21
N LYS A 159 -31.35 -13.20 -11.68
CA LYS A 159 -31.96 -12.79 -12.96
C LYS A 159 -31.00 -12.85 -14.16
N GLY A 160 -29.72 -13.13 -13.92
CA GLY A 160 -28.66 -13.17 -14.94
C GLY A 160 -27.56 -12.15 -14.70
N VAL A 161 -26.71 -11.94 -15.72
CA VAL A 161 -25.60 -10.98 -15.68
C VAL A 161 -26.15 -9.55 -15.77
N VAL A 162 -25.83 -8.73 -14.77
CA VAL A 162 -26.26 -7.32 -14.68
C VAL A 162 -25.18 -6.40 -15.26
N PHE A 163 -23.91 -6.79 -15.12
CA PHE A 163 -22.78 -6.01 -15.60
C PHE A 163 -21.63 -6.94 -16.00
N THR A 164 -20.99 -6.64 -17.14
CA THR A 164 -19.66 -7.15 -17.49
C THR A 164 -18.84 -5.98 -18.03
N GLN A 165 -17.59 -5.85 -17.62
CA GLN A 165 -16.71 -4.78 -18.09
C GLN A 165 -16.52 -4.80 -19.63
N ALA A 166 -16.55 -5.99 -20.25
CA ALA A 166 -16.51 -6.15 -21.71
C ALA A 166 -17.68 -5.46 -22.43
N ASP A 167 -18.87 -5.39 -21.81
CA ASP A 167 -20.05 -4.75 -22.40
C ASP A 167 -19.93 -3.20 -22.39
N ASN A 168 -19.07 -2.66 -21.51
CA ASN A 168 -18.75 -1.24 -21.40
C ASN A 168 -17.47 -0.82 -22.14
N ALA A 169 -16.81 -1.73 -22.85
CA ALA A 169 -15.60 -1.45 -23.63
C ALA A 169 -15.86 -0.63 -24.92
N GLN A 170 -17.06 -0.05 -25.09
CA GLN A 170 -17.37 0.87 -26.20
C GLN A 170 -16.85 2.31 -25.99
N GLY A 171 -16.10 2.58 -24.92
CA GLY A 171 -15.35 3.82 -24.74
C GLY A 171 -13.89 3.66 -25.14
N GLU A 172 -13.25 4.75 -25.61
CA GLU A 172 -11.81 4.82 -25.90
C GLU A 172 -10.99 4.07 -24.84
N GLU A 173 -10.06 3.21 -25.27
CA GLU A 173 -9.07 2.57 -24.39
C GLU A 173 -8.39 3.67 -23.55
N LYS A 174 -8.83 3.82 -22.30
CA LYS A 174 -8.17 4.73 -21.36
C LYS A 174 -6.83 4.11 -21.01
N THR A 175 -5.79 4.61 -21.68
CA THR A 175 -4.40 4.33 -21.38
C THR A 175 -4.15 4.57 -19.89
N SER A 176 -3.56 3.59 -19.19
CA SER A 176 -3.29 3.73 -17.76
C SER A 176 -2.34 4.91 -17.53
N PRO A 177 -2.61 5.80 -16.56
CA PRO A 177 -1.67 6.87 -16.21
C PRO A 177 -0.25 6.38 -15.86
N LEU A 178 -0.11 5.10 -15.50
CA LEU A 178 1.16 4.48 -15.15
C LEU A 178 2.00 4.05 -16.36
N GLU A 179 1.42 3.96 -17.56
CA GLU A 179 2.15 3.49 -18.75
C GLU A 179 3.40 4.33 -19.04
N VAL A 180 3.33 5.63 -18.72
CA VAL A 180 4.45 6.57 -18.85
C VAL A 180 5.71 6.09 -18.12
N LEU A 181 5.55 5.37 -17.01
CA LEU A 181 6.64 4.91 -16.16
C LEU A 181 7.51 3.83 -16.84
N SER A 182 6.96 3.11 -17.82
CA SER A 182 7.70 2.11 -18.60
C SER A 182 8.80 2.73 -19.48
N HIS A 183 8.73 4.04 -19.71
CA HIS A 183 9.66 4.80 -20.55
C HIS A 183 10.25 6.02 -19.84
N THR A 184 10.17 6.02 -18.51
CA THR A 184 10.67 7.10 -17.64
C THR A 184 12.00 6.70 -17.01
N SER A 185 12.82 7.70 -16.70
CA SER A 185 14.02 7.57 -15.87
C SER A 185 13.90 8.34 -14.56
N LEU A 186 14.72 7.98 -13.58
CA LEU A 186 14.86 8.68 -12.32
C LEU A 186 15.33 10.14 -12.52
N GLU A 187 16.16 10.39 -13.53
CA GLU A 187 16.57 11.76 -13.92
C GLU A 187 15.38 12.62 -14.35
N GLU A 188 14.46 12.07 -15.14
CA GLU A 188 13.25 12.78 -15.56
C GLU A 188 12.29 13.05 -14.40
N ILE A 189 12.17 12.10 -13.47
CA ILE A 189 11.41 12.28 -12.22
C ILE A 189 12.03 13.41 -11.39
N LEU A 190 13.36 13.44 -11.26
CA LEU A 190 14.06 14.50 -10.52
C LEU A 190 13.89 15.88 -11.21
N ALA A 191 14.00 15.92 -12.53
CA ALA A 191 13.75 17.15 -13.30
C ALA A 191 12.32 17.67 -13.10
N PHE A 192 11.34 16.76 -13.08
CA PHE A 192 9.94 17.08 -12.80
C PHE A 192 9.77 17.72 -11.42
N VAL A 193 10.23 17.08 -10.34
CA VAL A 193 10.02 17.59 -8.98
C VAL A 193 10.74 18.90 -8.71
N ASN A 194 11.84 19.18 -9.43
CA ASN A 194 12.57 20.44 -9.31
C ASN A 194 11.89 21.61 -10.04
N ALA A 195 11.07 21.35 -11.07
CA ALA A 195 10.58 22.39 -11.97
C ALA A 195 9.05 22.54 -12.01
N VAL A 196 8.28 21.52 -11.58
CA VAL A 196 6.82 21.57 -11.59
C VAL A 196 6.28 22.72 -10.72
N PRO A 197 5.20 23.42 -11.14
CA PRO A 197 4.55 24.41 -10.29
C PRO A 197 4.01 23.79 -9.00
N PHE A 198 4.27 24.44 -7.85
CA PHE A 198 3.86 23.94 -6.53
C PHE A 198 2.35 23.66 -6.45
N ASP A 199 1.50 24.55 -6.97
CA ASP A 199 0.05 24.38 -6.95
C ASP A 199 -0.42 23.07 -7.63
N ALA A 200 0.31 22.59 -8.64
CA ALA A 200 -0.03 21.35 -9.35
C ALA A 200 0.26 20.08 -8.53
N ILE A 201 1.14 20.17 -7.53
CA ILE A 201 1.55 19.04 -6.68
C ILE A 201 1.14 19.19 -5.22
N ARG A 202 0.57 20.33 -4.81
CA ARG A 202 0.18 20.61 -3.41
C ARG A 202 -0.71 19.54 -2.78
N PHE A 203 -1.50 18.82 -3.59
CA PHE A 203 -2.36 17.73 -3.12
C PHE A 203 -1.57 16.65 -2.35
N ILE A 204 -0.29 16.44 -2.65
CA ILE A 204 0.53 15.42 -1.99
C ILE A 204 0.73 15.69 -0.50
N LEU A 205 0.55 16.93 -0.03
CA LEU A 205 0.63 17.28 1.39
C LEU A 205 -0.44 16.58 2.23
N ASP A 206 -1.55 16.14 1.61
CA ASP A 206 -2.53 15.29 2.30
C ASP A 206 -1.92 13.96 2.77
N ALA A 207 -0.87 13.46 2.11
CA ALA A 207 -0.14 12.29 2.56
C ALA A 207 0.51 12.55 3.93
N ALA A 208 1.20 13.67 4.10
CA ALA A 208 1.82 14.06 5.37
C ALA A 208 0.77 14.24 6.47
N ARG A 209 -0.36 14.86 6.13
CA ARG A 209 -1.48 15.05 7.07
C ARG A 209 -2.06 13.72 7.56
N LEU A 210 -2.45 12.82 6.66
CA LEU A 210 -3.10 11.55 7.03
C LEU A 210 -2.12 10.59 7.72
N ASN A 211 -0.93 10.39 7.13
CA ASN A 211 0.05 9.47 7.69
C ASN A 211 0.68 10.02 8.99
N GLY A 212 0.78 11.35 9.13
CA GLY A 212 1.15 12.02 10.38
C GLY A 212 0.10 11.85 11.47
N ALA A 213 -1.19 11.93 11.16
CA ALA A 213 -2.27 11.65 12.10
C ALA A 213 -2.23 10.20 12.59
N LEU A 214 -2.01 9.24 11.69
CA LEU A 214 -1.80 7.83 12.05
C LEU A 214 -0.56 7.62 12.93
N SER A 215 0.54 8.33 12.65
CA SER A 215 1.73 8.29 13.49
C SER A 215 1.43 8.72 14.92
N GLN A 216 0.67 9.80 15.09
CA GLN A 216 0.25 10.27 16.42
C GLN A 216 -0.70 9.31 17.12
N GLU A 217 -1.63 8.70 16.39
CA GLU A 217 -2.53 7.68 16.93
C GLU A 217 -1.75 6.43 17.40
N GLY A 218 -0.75 6.03 16.64
CA GLY A 218 0.18 4.95 16.97
C GLY A 218 0.93 5.15 18.29
N LEU A 219 1.29 6.40 18.60
CA LEU A 219 1.99 6.77 19.83
C LEU A 219 1.06 6.92 21.04
N ARG A 220 -0.22 7.22 20.82
CA ARG A 220 -1.23 7.37 21.90
C ARG A 220 -1.77 6.03 22.41
N GLY A 221 -1.81 5.01 21.54
CA GLY A 221 -2.39 3.71 21.83
C GLY A 221 -1.36 2.58 21.98
N SER A 222 -1.87 1.39 22.32
CA SER A 222 -1.13 0.12 22.23
C SER A 222 -1.64 -0.65 21.01
N TRP A 223 -1.24 -0.19 19.83
CA TRP A 223 -1.62 -0.78 18.55
C TRP A 223 -0.61 -1.85 18.11
N GLY A 224 -1.09 -2.90 17.44
CA GLY A 224 -0.24 -3.89 16.79
C GLY A 224 0.89 -4.42 17.69
N LEU A 225 2.13 -4.32 17.21
CA LEU A 225 3.34 -4.71 17.96
C LEU A 225 3.94 -3.55 18.77
N HIS A 226 3.30 -2.38 18.77
CA HIS A 226 3.66 -1.21 19.58
C HIS A 226 5.16 -0.87 19.52
N ILE A 227 5.76 -1.00 18.33
CA ILE A 227 7.17 -0.79 18.04
C ILE A 227 7.52 0.67 18.25
N GLY A 228 6.76 1.60 17.65
CA GLY A 228 7.03 3.03 17.78
C GLY A 228 7.00 3.48 19.24
N SER A 229 5.98 3.05 19.98
CA SER A 229 5.84 3.29 21.42
C SER A 229 6.95 2.61 22.24
N THR A 230 7.43 1.43 21.83
CA THR A 230 8.55 0.74 22.48
C THR A 230 9.86 1.49 22.31
N LEU A 231 10.16 1.96 21.09
CA LEU A 231 11.34 2.74 20.78
C LEU A 231 11.32 4.09 21.54
N ALA A 232 10.16 4.77 21.58
CA ALA A 232 9.99 5.99 22.37
C ALA A 232 10.27 5.77 23.86
N LYS A 233 9.71 4.71 24.47
CA LYS A 233 9.99 4.32 25.86
C LYS A 233 11.47 4.02 26.09
N GLN A 234 12.15 3.40 25.12
CA GLN A 234 13.59 3.12 25.25
C GLN A 234 14.44 4.39 25.16
N CYS A 235 13.99 5.42 24.44
CA CYS A 235 14.61 6.75 24.47
C CYS A 235 14.50 7.39 25.84
N ASP A 236 13.33 7.32 26.49
CA ASP A 236 13.13 7.86 27.84
C ASP A 236 13.95 7.13 28.90
N ARG A 237 14.25 5.85 28.66
CA ARG A 237 15.12 5.03 29.50
C ARG A 237 16.62 5.19 29.19
N GLY A 238 16.98 6.00 28.19
CA GLY A 238 18.37 6.25 27.79
C GLY A 238 19.06 5.08 27.06
N LEU A 239 18.30 4.08 26.60
CA LEU A 239 18.83 2.97 25.78
C LEU A 239 18.96 3.35 24.31
N LEU A 240 18.16 4.31 23.84
CA LEU A 240 18.23 4.88 22.51
C LEU A 240 18.41 6.40 22.61
N ALA A 241 19.08 6.98 21.63
CA ALA A 241 19.26 8.42 21.54
C ALA A 241 17.98 9.12 21.04
N LYS A 242 17.76 10.35 21.50
CA LYS A 242 16.69 11.23 20.99
C LYS A 242 17.22 12.02 19.79
N ASP A 243 17.44 11.34 18.67
CA ASP A 243 17.99 11.91 17.44
C ASP A 243 17.06 11.74 16.22
N LEU A 244 17.47 12.28 15.08
CA LEU A 244 16.72 12.21 13.82
C LEU A 244 16.48 10.76 13.37
N SER A 245 17.51 9.91 13.46
CA SER A 245 17.41 8.51 13.05
C SER A 245 16.33 7.77 13.85
N THR A 246 16.29 8.01 15.16
CA THR A 246 15.34 7.41 16.07
C THR A 246 13.95 7.99 15.90
N ALA A 247 13.83 9.30 15.62
CA ALA A 247 12.56 9.94 15.31
C ALA A 247 11.91 9.38 14.02
N ILE A 248 12.70 9.12 12.97
CA ILE A 248 12.24 8.47 11.74
C ILE A 248 11.64 7.10 12.08
N LEU A 249 12.35 6.27 12.85
CA LEU A 249 11.89 4.94 13.22
C LEU A 249 10.63 4.97 14.07
N ILE A 250 10.61 5.77 15.14
CA ILE A 250 9.48 5.90 16.06
C ILE A 250 8.22 6.28 15.30
N ARG A 251 8.28 7.36 14.51
CA ARG A 251 7.08 7.91 13.86
C ARG A 251 6.56 7.01 12.75
N THR A 252 7.46 6.43 11.96
CA THR A 252 7.09 5.56 10.84
C THR A 252 6.50 4.24 11.33
N SER A 253 7.14 3.62 12.33
CA SER A 253 6.63 2.36 12.92
C SER A 253 5.33 2.57 13.69
N ALA A 254 5.16 3.68 14.42
CA ALA A 254 3.91 4.01 15.11
C ALA A 254 2.72 4.12 14.13
N ALA A 255 2.91 4.80 12.99
CA ALA A 255 1.86 4.89 11.98
C ALA A 255 1.47 3.51 11.42
N SER A 256 2.46 2.65 11.18
CA SER A 256 2.21 1.28 10.71
C SER A 256 1.55 0.42 11.79
N ASP A 257 1.97 0.54 13.06
CA ASP A 257 1.33 -0.14 14.19
C ASP A 257 -0.15 0.22 14.31
N ALA A 258 -0.49 1.52 14.26
CA ALA A 258 -1.87 1.99 14.29
C ALA A 258 -2.70 1.35 13.16
N ARG A 259 -2.17 1.40 11.93
CA ARG A 259 -2.84 0.83 10.76
C ARG A 259 -3.03 -0.69 10.89
N MET A 260 -1.95 -1.43 11.17
CA MET A 260 -2.01 -2.89 11.24
C MET A 260 -2.81 -3.39 12.45
N GLY A 261 -2.82 -2.59 13.53
CA GLY A 261 -3.65 -2.77 14.71
C GLY A 261 -5.14 -2.46 14.50
N GLY A 262 -5.54 -1.99 13.31
CA GLY A 262 -6.94 -1.76 12.96
C GLY A 262 -7.51 -0.42 13.44
N ALA A 263 -6.66 0.61 13.61
CA ALA A 263 -7.12 1.97 13.85
C ALA A 263 -8.07 2.43 12.73
N THR A 264 -9.07 3.24 13.08
CA THR A 264 -10.11 3.73 12.16
C THR A 264 -9.71 5.00 11.41
N LEU A 265 -8.41 5.33 11.39
CA LEU A 265 -7.86 6.44 10.60
C LEU A 265 -7.37 5.92 9.25
N PRO A 266 -7.63 6.62 8.13
CA PRO A 266 -7.12 6.23 6.83
C PRO A 266 -5.61 6.49 6.74
N ALA A 267 -4.91 5.61 6.03
CA ALA A 267 -3.56 5.87 5.56
C ALA A 267 -3.63 6.44 4.14
N MET A 268 -2.79 7.43 3.82
CA MET A 268 -2.54 7.74 2.42
C MET A 268 -1.67 6.62 1.85
N SER A 269 -2.17 5.90 0.84
CA SER A 269 -1.51 4.74 0.25
C SER A 269 -0.39 5.11 -0.72
N ASN A 270 0.35 4.10 -1.14
CA ASN A 270 1.16 4.11 -2.35
C ASN A 270 1.06 2.71 -2.97
N SER A 271 0.79 2.62 -4.27
CA SER A 271 0.66 1.34 -4.98
C SER A 271 -0.34 0.38 -4.31
N GLY A 272 -1.50 0.91 -3.92
CA GLY A 272 -2.54 0.16 -3.20
C GLY A 272 -2.17 -0.26 -1.77
N SER A 273 -1.08 0.23 -1.16
CA SER A 273 -0.72 -0.13 0.22
C SER A 273 -0.48 1.08 1.11
N GLY A 274 -1.23 1.19 2.21
CA GLY A 274 -1.00 2.22 3.23
C GLY A 274 0.35 2.10 3.95
N ASN A 275 0.98 0.92 4.03
CA ASN A 275 2.29 0.76 4.65
C ASN A 275 3.38 1.25 3.70
N GLN A 276 3.21 1.03 2.40
CA GLN A 276 4.05 1.68 1.40
C GLN A 276 3.88 3.20 1.48
N GLY A 277 2.64 3.70 1.55
CA GLY A 277 2.37 5.13 1.70
C GLY A 277 2.99 5.73 2.97
N ILE A 278 2.80 5.11 4.14
CA ILE A 278 3.44 5.49 5.41
C ILE A 278 4.97 5.53 5.25
N THR A 279 5.55 4.52 4.60
CA THR A 279 7.00 4.40 4.41
C THR A 279 7.53 5.48 3.45
N ALA A 280 6.80 5.81 2.40
CA ALA A 280 7.15 6.88 1.46
C ALA A 280 6.95 8.28 2.07
N THR A 281 6.01 8.45 2.99
CA THR A 281 5.66 9.76 3.56
C THR A 281 6.44 10.09 4.84
N VAL A 282 6.34 9.22 5.86
CA VAL A 282 6.68 9.62 7.23
C VAL A 282 8.17 9.90 7.41
N PRO A 283 9.12 9.09 6.90
CA PRO A 283 10.54 9.42 6.99
C PRO A 283 10.88 10.78 6.38
N VAL A 284 10.32 11.08 5.19
CA VAL A 284 10.51 12.35 4.48
C VAL A 284 9.96 13.52 5.29
N MET A 285 8.76 13.36 5.86
CA MET A 285 8.15 14.38 6.73
C MET A 285 9.02 14.65 7.97
N VAL A 286 9.56 13.61 8.64
CA VAL A 286 10.45 13.81 9.79
C VAL A 286 11.72 14.58 9.40
N VAL A 287 12.33 14.24 8.26
CA VAL A 287 13.53 14.95 7.76
C VAL A 287 13.20 16.40 7.37
N ALA A 288 12.05 16.63 6.72
CA ALA A 288 11.59 17.97 6.35
C ALA A 288 11.41 18.87 7.58
N GLU A 289 10.81 18.35 8.65
CA GLU A 289 10.68 19.06 9.94
C GLU A 289 12.05 19.37 10.55
N HIS A 290 13.00 18.42 10.48
CA HIS A 290 14.35 18.60 11.03
C HIS A 290 15.15 19.70 10.31
N VAL A 291 15.04 19.80 8.99
CA VAL A 291 15.75 20.81 8.19
C VAL A 291 14.98 22.13 8.08
N GLY A 292 13.78 22.24 8.69
CA GLY A 292 12.94 23.43 8.62
C GLY A 292 12.40 23.71 7.21
N ALA A 293 12.09 22.67 6.44
CA ALA A 293 11.50 22.81 5.10
C ALA A 293 10.08 23.41 5.18
N ASP A 294 9.74 24.24 4.19
CA ASP A 294 8.39 24.75 4.00
C ASP A 294 7.50 23.74 3.24
N ASP A 295 6.23 24.09 3.07
CA ASP A 295 5.23 23.26 2.39
C ASP A 295 5.62 22.94 0.93
N GLU A 296 6.28 23.86 0.23
CA GLU A 296 6.70 23.62 -1.15
C GLU A 296 7.85 22.60 -1.21
N ARG A 297 8.87 22.76 -0.38
CA ARG A 297 9.97 21.77 -0.29
C ARG A 297 9.46 20.42 0.19
N LEU A 298 8.57 20.38 1.17
CA LEU A 298 7.94 19.13 1.61
C LEU A 298 7.14 18.47 0.47
N ALA A 299 6.33 19.24 -0.27
CA ALA A 299 5.55 18.70 -1.38
C ALA A 299 6.45 18.12 -2.48
N ARG A 300 7.54 18.82 -2.86
CA ARG A 300 8.50 18.32 -3.86
C ARG A 300 9.20 17.05 -3.40
N ALA A 301 9.62 16.98 -2.13
CA ALA A 301 10.25 15.79 -1.56
C ALA A 301 9.29 14.60 -1.48
N LEU A 302 8.03 14.83 -1.11
CA LEU A 302 6.99 13.80 -1.10
C LEU A 302 6.64 13.34 -2.52
N MET A 303 6.58 14.25 -3.51
CA MET A 303 6.40 13.86 -4.90
C MET A 303 7.54 12.95 -5.37
N LEU A 304 8.79 13.30 -5.08
CA LEU A 304 9.94 12.47 -5.44
C LEU A 304 9.85 11.10 -4.76
N SER A 305 9.50 11.08 -3.49
CA SER A 305 9.38 9.84 -2.72
C SER A 305 8.27 8.93 -3.24
N HIS A 306 7.06 9.46 -3.40
CA HIS A 306 5.92 8.67 -3.84
C HIS A 306 6.07 8.25 -5.31
N LEU A 307 6.45 9.15 -6.21
CA LEU A 307 6.64 8.82 -7.62
C LEU A 307 7.82 7.88 -7.83
N GLY A 308 8.94 8.05 -7.09
CA GLY A 308 10.06 7.10 -7.13
C GLY A 308 9.67 5.71 -6.64
N ALA A 309 8.88 5.62 -5.56
CA ALA A 309 8.33 4.35 -5.08
C ALA A 309 7.40 3.70 -6.13
N ILE A 310 6.50 4.47 -6.75
CA ILE A 310 5.60 3.99 -7.80
C ILE A 310 6.40 3.54 -9.04
N TYR A 311 7.41 4.31 -9.44
CA TYR A 311 8.29 3.99 -10.57
C TYR A 311 8.98 2.64 -10.40
N ILE A 312 9.55 2.39 -9.22
CA ILE A 312 10.18 1.10 -8.90
C ILE A 312 9.11 -0.01 -8.83
N HIS A 313 7.97 0.27 -8.18
CA HIS A 313 6.93 -0.73 -7.98
C HIS A 313 6.17 -1.10 -9.26
N HIS A 314 6.07 -0.20 -10.24
CA HIS A 314 5.41 -0.45 -11.53
C HIS A 314 6.08 -1.58 -12.33
N GLN A 315 7.37 -1.83 -12.08
CA GLN A 315 8.11 -2.94 -12.68
C GLN A 315 7.89 -4.27 -11.95
N LEU A 316 7.16 -4.27 -10.83
CA LEU A 316 6.82 -5.45 -10.03
C LEU A 316 5.40 -5.94 -10.33
N PRO A 317 5.09 -7.22 -10.07
CA PRO A 317 3.71 -7.67 -10.07
C PRO A 317 2.95 -7.00 -8.91
N ARG A 318 1.65 -6.69 -9.11
CA ARG A 318 0.78 -6.04 -8.10
C ARG A 318 0.91 -6.67 -6.71
N LEU A 319 0.98 -8.00 -6.62
CA LEU A 319 1.31 -8.73 -5.40
C LEU A 319 2.51 -9.64 -5.67
N SER A 320 3.50 -9.62 -4.76
CA SER A 320 4.70 -10.47 -4.86
C SER A 320 5.17 -10.95 -3.49
N ALA A 321 6.19 -11.82 -3.48
CA ALA A 321 6.88 -12.22 -2.27
C ALA A 321 7.97 -11.22 -1.83
N LEU A 322 8.27 -10.17 -2.61
CA LEU A 322 9.12 -9.07 -2.16
C LEU A 322 8.28 -8.11 -1.30
N CYS A 323 8.79 -7.73 -0.12
CA CYS A 323 8.09 -6.75 0.71
C CYS A 323 8.21 -5.35 0.09
N ALA A 324 7.13 -4.84 -0.49
CA ALA A 324 7.11 -3.52 -1.13
C ALA A 324 7.34 -2.33 -0.15
N ALA A 325 7.43 -2.57 1.17
CA ALA A 325 7.96 -1.57 2.09
C ALA A 325 9.41 -1.18 1.74
N THR A 326 10.20 -2.09 1.14
CA THR A 326 11.57 -1.81 0.72
C THR A 326 11.61 -0.85 -0.48
N THR A 327 10.74 -1.04 -1.47
CA THR A 327 10.63 -0.14 -2.64
C THR A 327 10.05 1.21 -2.25
N ALA A 328 9.08 1.24 -1.34
CA ALA A 328 8.60 2.50 -0.76
C ALA A 328 9.70 3.24 0.01
N ALA A 329 10.55 2.53 0.74
CA ALA A 329 11.69 3.10 1.44
C ALA A 329 12.80 3.59 0.50
N MET A 330 12.96 2.99 -0.69
CA MET A 330 13.84 3.53 -1.74
C MET A 330 13.34 4.90 -2.23
N GLY A 331 12.02 5.05 -2.43
CA GLY A 331 11.40 6.35 -2.66
C GLY A 331 11.65 7.32 -1.50
N ALA A 332 11.43 6.88 -0.26
CA ALA A 332 11.71 7.70 0.92
C ALA A 332 13.17 8.15 1.00
N ALA A 333 14.13 7.28 0.67
CA ALA A 333 15.55 7.61 0.59
C ALA A 333 15.80 8.73 -0.44
N ALA A 334 15.16 8.66 -1.61
CA ALA A 334 15.24 9.74 -2.61
C ALA A 334 14.70 11.07 -2.08
N GLY A 335 13.53 11.08 -1.45
CA GLY A 335 12.94 12.28 -0.85
C GLY A 335 13.79 12.88 0.28
N MET A 336 14.32 12.03 1.17
CA MET A 336 15.21 12.45 2.26
C MET A 336 16.54 13.00 1.74
N ALA A 337 17.18 12.32 0.78
CA ALA A 337 18.42 12.79 0.14
C ALA A 337 18.21 14.13 -0.58
N TRP A 338 17.06 14.30 -1.25
CA TRP A 338 16.73 15.54 -1.94
C TRP A 338 16.57 16.73 -0.99
N LEU A 339 15.96 16.51 0.18
CA LEU A 339 15.81 17.56 1.20
C LEU A 339 17.16 18.05 1.76
N ILE A 340 18.17 17.18 1.82
CA ILE A 340 19.47 17.48 2.42
C ILE A 340 20.44 18.04 1.38
N ASP A 341 20.55 17.41 0.21
CA ASP A 341 21.63 17.65 -0.75
C ASP A 341 21.13 17.86 -2.19
N GLY A 342 20.01 17.26 -2.58
CA GLY A 342 19.37 17.52 -3.88
C GLY A 342 20.09 16.94 -5.11
N ARG A 343 21.32 16.44 -4.97
CA ARG A 343 22.10 15.83 -6.06
C ARG A 343 21.49 14.52 -6.54
N TYR A 344 21.49 14.33 -7.85
CA TYR A 344 21.10 13.07 -8.48
C TYR A 344 21.96 11.90 -7.99
N ASP A 345 23.28 12.08 -7.93
CA ASP A 345 24.21 11.03 -7.51
C ASP A 345 23.90 10.52 -6.10
N THR A 346 23.60 11.41 -5.15
CA THR A 346 23.21 11.05 -3.78
C THR A 346 21.93 10.21 -3.75
N ILE A 347 20.94 10.58 -4.57
CA ILE A 347 19.69 9.83 -4.69
C ILE A 347 19.95 8.44 -5.31
N ALA A 348 20.70 8.38 -6.41
CA ALA A 348 21.03 7.14 -7.11
C ALA A 348 21.84 6.18 -6.21
N MET A 349 22.84 6.70 -5.49
CA MET A 349 23.64 5.96 -4.52
C MET A 349 22.79 5.39 -3.38
N ALA A 350 21.85 6.17 -2.85
CA ALA A 350 20.98 5.72 -1.77
C ALA A 350 20.03 4.59 -2.23
N ILE A 351 19.42 4.72 -3.41
CA ILE A 351 18.57 3.66 -3.99
C ILE A 351 19.37 2.40 -4.28
N SER A 352 20.54 2.51 -4.93
CA SER A 352 21.41 1.36 -5.21
C SER A 352 21.85 0.64 -3.93
N SER A 353 22.20 1.39 -2.88
CA SER A 353 22.58 0.81 -1.59
C SER A 353 21.41 0.08 -0.91
N MET A 354 20.19 0.62 -1.00
CA MET A 354 18.98 -0.05 -0.53
C MET A 354 18.73 -1.39 -1.24
N ILE A 355 19.00 -1.46 -2.55
CA ILE A 355 18.89 -2.71 -3.34
C ILE A 355 19.91 -3.74 -2.85
N GLY A 356 21.13 -3.32 -2.52
CA GLY A 356 22.15 -4.19 -1.93
C GLY A 356 21.84 -4.65 -0.50
N ASP A 357 21.16 -3.82 0.30
CA ASP A 357 20.97 -4.03 1.74
C ASP A 357 19.70 -4.85 2.07
N VAL A 358 18.55 -4.49 1.49
CA VAL A 358 17.23 -5.01 1.95
C VAL A 358 16.39 -5.68 0.87
N SER A 359 16.98 -6.10 -0.25
CA SER A 359 16.30 -6.82 -1.34
C SER A 359 15.76 -8.22 -0.96
N GLY A 360 16.17 -8.78 0.18
CA GLY A 360 15.75 -10.10 0.66
C GLY A 360 14.52 -10.13 1.58
N MET A 361 13.93 -8.96 1.91
CA MET A 361 12.79 -8.92 2.84
C MET A 361 11.53 -9.47 2.18
N ILE A 362 10.99 -10.57 2.73
CA ILE A 362 9.84 -11.27 2.14
C ILE A 362 8.49 -10.69 2.59
N CYS A 363 7.47 -10.82 1.74
CA CYS A 363 6.07 -10.54 2.02
C CYS A 363 5.28 -11.83 2.26
N ASP A 364 5.10 -12.17 3.53
CA ASP A 364 4.37 -13.35 4.03
C ASP A 364 2.96 -13.02 4.52
N GLY A 365 2.34 -12.00 3.91
CA GLY A 365 0.99 -11.56 4.23
C GLY A 365 0.93 -10.34 5.16
N ALA A 366 -0.19 -9.62 5.12
CA ALA A 366 -0.37 -8.46 5.98
C ALA A 366 -0.67 -8.92 7.41
N SER A 367 0.08 -8.38 8.37
CA SER A 367 -0.10 -8.65 9.80
C SER A 367 0.59 -7.55 10.63
N ASN A 368 0.49 -7.63 11.95
CA ASN A 368 1.19 -6.69 12.84
C ASN A 368 2.72 -6.71 12.63
N SER A 369 3.30 -7.77 12.08
CA SER A 369 4.74 -7.83 11.75
C SER A 369 5.15 -6.88 10.63
N CYS A 370 4.21 -6.37 9.83
CA CYS A 370 4.51 -5.37 8.80
C CYS A 370 5.11 -4.09 9.39
N ALA A 371 4.75 -3.72 10.62
CA ALA A 371 5.34 -2.55 11.28
C ALA A 371 6.85 -2.73 11.55
N MET A 372 7.31 -3.97 11.82
CA MET A 372 8.74 -4.26 11.94
C MET A 372 9.46 -4.09 10.60
N LYS A 373 8.84 -4.57 9.52
CA LYS A 373 9.39 -4.46 8.15
C LYS A 373 9.52 -3.00 7.73
N VAL A 374 8.47 -2.21 7.97
CA VAL A 374 8.47 -0.75 7.76
C VAL A 374 9.58 -0.07 8.57
N SER A 375 9.74 -0.42 9.85
CA SER A 375 10.83 0.11 10.69
C SER A 375 12.22 -0.23 10.11
N THR A 376 12.44 -1.49 9.74
CA THR A 376 13.72 -1.94 9.16
C THR A 376 14.00 -1.23 7.83
N SER A 377 13.00 -1.11 6.95
CA SER A 377 13.14 -0.42 5.67
C SER A 377 13.43 1.07 5.84
N ALA A 378 12.77 1.75 6.79
CA ALA A 378 13.06 3.15 7.11
C ALA A 378 14.48 3.34 7.67
N SER A 379 14.94 2.42 8.53
CA SER A 379 16.31 2.41 9.04
C SER A 379 17.34 2.25 7.93
N ALA A 380 17.10 1.32 7.02
CA ALA A 380 17.97 1.06 5.88
C ALA A 380 18.03 2.28 4.94
N ALA A 381 16.87 2.91 4.68
CA ALA A 381 16.80 4.11 3.85
C ALA A 381 17.62 5.25 4.43
N TRP A 382 17.49 5.52 5.74
CA TRP A 382 18.27 6.57 6.39
C TRP A 382 19.78 6.26 6.36
N LYS A 383 20.17 5.00 6.64
CA LYS A 383 21.56 4.54 6.52
C LYS A 383 22.12 4.76 5.11
N ALA A 384 21.36 4.40 4.07
CA ALA A 384 21.76 4.56 2.69
C ALA A 384 21.93 6.03 2.29
N VAL A 385 21.04 6.92 2.77
CA VAL A 385 21.18 8.37 2.58
C VAL A 385 22.45 8.89 3.24
N LEU A 386 22.75 8.50 4.47
CA LEU A 386 23.96 8.92 5.17
C LEU A 386 25.25 8.48 4.45
N MET A 387 25.28 7.25 3.93
CA MET A 387 26.41 6.77 3.13
C MET A 387 26.56 7.57 1.83
N ALA A 388 25.45 7.83 1.14
CA ALA A 388 25.45 8.58 -0.11
C ALA A 388 25.89 10.04 0.07
N LEU A 389 25.59 10.65 1.21
CA LEU A 389 26.08 11.99 1.57
C LEU A 389 27.60 12.03 1.79
N ASP A 390 28.22 10.87 2.08
CA ASP A 390 29.67 10.66 2.18
C ASP A 390 30.24 10.06 0.88
N ASP A 391 29.54 10.27 -0.24
CA ASP A 391 29.86 9.77 -1.59
C ASP A 391 30.19 8.26 -1.63
N THR A 392 29.55 7.49 -0.75
CA THR A 392 29.76 6.04 -0.60
C THR A 392 28.46 5.28 -0.88
N ALA A 393 28.55 4.20 -1.65
CA ALA A 393 27.42 3.33 -1.97
C ALA A 393 27.87 1.88 -2.18
N VAL A 394 26.90 0.96 -2.17
CA VAL A 394 27.10 -0.35 -2.81
C VAL A 394 27.35 -0.10 -4.31
N THR A 395 28.45 -0.62 -4.82
CA THR A 395 28.89 -0.37 -6.20
C THR A 395 28.35 -1.43 -7.16
N GLY A 396 28.54 -1.20 -8.46
CA GLY A 396 28.14 -2.16 -9.49
C GLY A 396 28.92 -3.48 -9.50
N ASN A 397 29.92 -3.64 -8.61
CA ASN A 397 30.67 -4.89 -8.48
C ASN A 397 30.05 -5.85 -7.45
N GLU A 398 29.09 -5.38 -6.64
CA GLU A 398 28.49 -6.18 -5.56
C GLU A 398 27.09 -6.70 -5.91
N GLY A 399 26.98 -8.03 -6.04
CA GLY A 399 25.69 -8.72 -6.06
C GLY A 399 24.80 -8.33 -7.23
N ILE A 400 23.58 -7.87 -6.93
CA ILE A 400 22.56 -7.48 -7.93
C ILE A 400 22.59 -5.98 -8.28
N VAL A 401 23.44 -5.21 -7.60
CA VAL A 401 23.59 -3.76 -7.85
C VAL A 401 24.47 -3.58 -9.09
N ALA A 402 24.12 -2.61 -9.92
CA ALA A 402 24.83 -2.22 -11.13
C ALA A 402 25.36 -0.79 -11.01
N HIS A 403 26.30 -0.40 -11.88
CA HIS A 403 26.80 0.98 -11.92
C HIS A 403 25.74 2.02 -12.31
N ASN A 404 24.65 1.56 -12.94
CA ASN A 404 23.47 2.36 -13.26
C ASN A 404 22.34 1.98 -12.29
N VAL A 405 21.74 3.00 -11.65
CA VAL A 405 20.59 2.81 -10.74
C VAL A 405 19.39 2.16 -11.46
N GLU A 406 19.14 2.48 -12.72
CA GLU A 406 18.05 1.90 -13.52
C GLU A 406 18.25 0.41 -13.73
N GLN A 407 19.49 0.00 -14.00
CA GLN A 407 19.82 -1.41 -14.14
C GLN A 407 19.73 -2.14 -12.79
N SER A 408 20.09 -1.48 -11.69
CA SER A 408 19.91 -2.03 -10.33
C SER A 408 18.44 -2.29 -10.01
N ILE A 409 17.56 -1.32 -10.32
CA ILE A 409 16.11 -1.45 -10.17
C ILE A 409 15.59 -2.61 -11.03
N SER A 410 16.01 -2.68 -12.30
CA SER A 410 15.63 -3.75 -13.21
C SER A 410 16.06 -5.14 -12.70
N ASN A 411 17.27 -5.26 -12.14
CA ASN A 411 17.78 -6.50 -11.55
C ASN A 411 16.93 -6.97 -10.36
N LEU A 412 16.58 -6.04 -9.44
CA LEU A 412 15.69 -6.33 -8.31
C LEU A 412 14.30 -6.78 -8.81
N CYS A 413 13.72 -6.04 -9.74
CA CYS A 413 12.38 -6.34 -10.25
C CYS A 413 12.37 -7.67 -11.01
N SER A 414 13.43 -7.98 -11.75
CA SER A 414 13.61 -9.27 -12.39
C SER A 414 13.60 -10.44 -11.40
N LEU A 415 14.25 -10.30 -10.24
CA LEU A 415 14.24 -11.33 -9.18
C LEU A 415 12.83 -11.53 -8.62
N ALA A 416 12.12 -10.44 -8.36
CA ALA A 416 10.76 -10.44 -7.85
C ALA A 416 9.74 -11.03 -8.85
N CYS A 417 9.86 -10.67 -10.13
CA CYS A 417 8.98 -11.13 -11.20
C CYS A 417 9.21 -12.58 -11.60
N ARG A 418 10.37 -13.17 -11.28
CA ARG A 418 10.72 -14.54 -11.66
C ARG A 418 10.82 -15.44 -10.43
N SER A 419 11.99 -15.53 -9.82
CA SER A 419 12.29 -16.53 -8.78
C SER A 419 11.34 -16.43 -7.57
N MET A 420 10.95 -15.22 -7.19
CA MET A 420 10.07 -14.99 -6.04
C MET A 420 8.62 -15.45 -6.27
N GLN A 421 8.20 -15.77 -7.49
CA GLN A 421 6.90 -16.42 -7.71
C GLN A 421 6.85 -17.81 -7.06
N GLN A 422 7.97 -18.54 -7.04
CA GLN A 422 8.05 -19.83 -6.35
C GLN A 422 8.15 -19.64 -4.83
N THR A 423 8.86 -18.61 -4.38
CA THR A 423 8.87 -18.22 -2.96
C THR A 423 7.45 -17.91 -2.47
N ASP A 424 6.64 -17.24 -3.28
CA ASP A 424 5.25 -16.92 -2.95
C ASP A 424 4.39 -18.18 -2.75
N LYS A 425 4.51 -19.16 -3.66
CA LYS A 425 3.85 -20.47 -3.50
C LYS A 425 4.28 -21.17 -2.20
N GLN A 426 5.59 -21.20 -1.92
CA GLN A 426 6.10 -21.82 -0.71
C GLN A 426 5.58 -21.13 0.56
N ILE A 427 5.49 -19.80 0.56
CA ILE A 427 4.91 -19.02 1.66
C ILE A 427 3.45 -19.41 1.86
N ILE A 428 2.67 -19.47 0.77
CA ILE A 428 1.24 -19.84 0.82
C ILE A 428 1.06 -21.25 1.38
N GLU A 429 1.88 -22.22 0.98
CA GLU A 429 1.85 -23.58 1.54
C GLU A 429 2.15 -23.58 3.05
N ILE A 430 3.16 -22.83 3.49
CA ILE A 430 3.50 -22.69 4.92
C ILE A 430 2.33 -22.05 5.68
N MET A 431 1.68 -21.04 5.10
CA MET A 431 0.54 -20.36 5.74
C MET A 431 -0.70 -21.25 5.79
N ALA A 432 -1.00 -21.99 4.73
CA ALA A 432 -2.12 -22.92 4.67
C ALA A 432 -1.97 -24.06 5.69
N SER A 433 -0.75 -24.58 5.88
CA SER A 433 -0.49 -25.64 6.87
C SER A 433 -0.64 -25.20 8.33
N LYS A 434 -0.61 -23.89 8.62
CA LYS A 434 -0.84 -23.33 9.96
C LYS A 434 -2.32 -23.12 10.29
N ALA A 435 -3.20 -23.15 9.29
CA ALA A 435 -4.63 -22.92 9.48
C ALA A 435 -5.39 -24.15 10.02
N HIS A 436 -4.67 -25.19 10.46
CA HIS A 436 -5.18 -26.45 10.98
C HIS A 436 -4.72 -26.71 12.42
#